data_AF-A0A382KCS0-F1
#
_entry.id   AF-A0A382KCS0-F1
#
_cell.length_a   1.000
_cell.length_b   1.000
_cell.length_c   1.000
_cell.angle_alpha   90.00
_cell.angle_beta   90.00
_cell.angle_gamma   90.00
#
_symmetry.space_group_name_H-M   'P 1'
#
loop_
_entity.id
_entity.type
_entity.pdbx_description
1 polymer ?
#
loop_
_entity_poly.entity_id
_entity_poly.type
_entity_poly.pdbx_seq_one_letter_code
_entity_poly.pdbx_strand_id
1 'polypeptide(L)'
;QGTHDNYEIDLFNDLIQASADAAQVPVDGNNGVSHRVITDHLRASSFLIADGVLPSNEGRGYVLRRIMRRAMRHVHLLGCTEPLMCNLVPTLTGQMGQAFPELIRAQALITETLELEERKFKRTLDRGLKLLAEETAGLKEGEALGGEVAFRLYDTYGFPLDLTQDALRRDGYGIDLAGFDDRMERQKAEARAAWKGSGEAATEQVWFELNEQFGGTEFLGYDMEEAEGLVLALIVDGEVVDQAQQGTEVAVVLNQTPFFGESGGQEGDRGTILVGDTRVSISDTQKKLGCIHVHIGTVSVGTLKTGENATLRIDIARRRSLRAHHSATHLLHSALRFKLGEHVTQKGSLVAEKRLRFDVSYPKPITNDELSEIEYAVNRQISANTKVTTRLLTPDEAIKMGALALFGEKYGDQVRVVHMG
;
A
#
# COMPACT_ATOMS: atom_id res chain seq x y z
N GLN A 1 -13.40 20.57 -35.67
CA GLN A 1 -14.80 21.00 -35.47
C GLN A 1 -14.97 22.54 -35.46
N GLY A 2 -13.99 23.35 -35.90
CA GLY A 2 -14.21 24.79 -36.13
C GLY A 2 -14.22 25.70 -34.89
N THR A 3 -13.96 25.17 -33.70
CA THR A 3 -13.83 25.92 -32.43
C THR A 3 -12.37 25.95 -31.93
N HIS A 4 -12.05 26.98 -31.14
CA HIS A 4 -10.78 27.10 -30.40
C HIS A 4 -10.93 26.75 -28.91
N ASP A 5 -12.14 26.45 -28.43
CA ASP A 5 -12.41 25.96 -27.08
C ASP A 5 -12.59 24.43 -27.11
N ASN A 6 -11.75 23.71 -26.35
CA ASN A 6 -11.85 22.26 -26.23
C ASN A 6 -13.18 21.79 -25.63
N TYR A 7 -13.88 22.63 -24.88
CA TYR A 7 -15.19 22.29 -24.30
C TYR A 7 -16.35 22.39 -25.29
N GLU A 8 -16.12 22.99 -26.46
CA GLU A 8 -17.13 23.13 -27.53
C GLU A 8 -17.04 22.01 -28.58
N ILE A 9 -16.15 21.04 -28.39
CA ILE A 9 -16.08 19.87 -29.26
C ILE A 9 -17.21 18.89 -28.94
N ASP A 10 -17.66 18.12 -29.93
CA ASP A 10 -18.80 17.20 -29.81
C ASP A 10 -18.71 16.31 -28.55
N LEU A 11 -17.53 15.72 -28.31
CA LEU A 11 -17.28 14.85 -27.16
C LEU A 11 -17.49 15.54 -25.80
N PHE A 12 -16.98 16.76 -25.63
CA PHE A 12 -17.14 17.49 -24.36
C PHE A 12 -18.55 18.06 -24.24
N ASN A 13 -19.13 18.53 -25.35
CA ASN A 13 -20.46 19.09 -25.37
C ASN A 13 -21.52 18.04 -24.95
N ASP A 14 -21.42 16.82 -25.47
CA ASP A 14 -22.34 15.72 -25.12
C ASP A 14 -22.23 15.36 -23.62
N LEU A 15 -21.02 15.37 -23.06
CA LEU A 15 -20.82 15.10 -21.62
C LEU A 15 -21.27 16.27 -20.73
N ILE A 16 -21.03 17.50 -21.15
CA ILE A 16 -21.50 18.71 -20.46
C ILE A 16 -23.02 18.72 -20.43
N GLN A 17 -23.67 18.39 -21.56
CA GLN A 17 -25.12 18.32 -21.63
C GLN A 17 -25.68 17.18 -20.77
N ALA A 18 -25.05 16.00 -20.78
CA ALA A 18 -25.43 14.92 -19.88
C ALA A 18 -25.29 15.31 -18.40
N SER A 19 -24.27 16.11 -18.06
CA SER A 19 -24.12 16.67 -16.71
C SER A 19 -25.24 17.66 -16.37
N ALA A 20 -25.62 18.54 -17.30
CA ALA A 20 -26.72 19.49 -17.14
C ALA A 20 -28.06 18.77 -16.94
N ASP A 21 -28.34 17.77 -17.77
CA ASP A 21 -29.55 16.96 -17.71
C ASP A 21 -29.62 16.14 -16.42
N ALA A 22 -28.51 15.52 -16.01
CA ALA A 22 -28.47 14.77 -14.75
C ALA A 22 -28.64 15.67 -13.52
N ALA A 23 -28.10 16.90 -13.58
CA ALA A 23 -28.19 17.86 -12.48
C ALA A 23 -29.52 18.63 -12.47
N GLN A 24 -30.25 18.65 -13.59
CA GLN A 24 -31.39 19.54 -13.85
C GLN A 24 -31.03 21.02 -13.66
N VAL A 25 -29.81 21.40 -14.06
CA VAL A 25 -29.29 22.77 -13.99
C VAL A 25 -28.75 23.17 -15.38
N PRO A 26 -29.15 24.35 -15.93
CA PRO A 26 -28.69 24.78 -17.24
C PRO A 26 -27.21 25.14 -17.25
N VAL A 27 -26.60 25.03 -18.44
CA VAL A 27 -25.20 25.42 -18.70
C VAL A 27 -25.09 26.93 -18.91
N ASP A 28 -25.34 27.72 -17.86
CA ASP A 28 -25.30 29.19 -17.89
C ASP A 28 -24.43 29.79 -16.78
N GLY A 29 -23.92 31.01 -17.01
CA GLY A 29 -23.13 31.77 -16.03
C GLY A 29 -22.07 30.93 -15.28
N ASN A 30 -22.15 30.93 -13.94
CA ASN A 30 -21.25 30.16 -13.08
C ASN A 30 -21.52 28.64 -13.12
N ASN A 31 -22.71 28.19 -13.51
CA ASN A 31 -23.06 26.77 -13.64
C ASN A 31 -22.31 26.12 -14.80
N GLY A 32 -22.10 26.87 -15.89
CA GLY A 32 -21.32 26.41 -17.05
C GLY A 32 -19.89 25.99 -16.69
N VAL A 33 -19.23 26.71 -15.78
CA VAL A 33 -17.90 26.35 -15.27
C VAL A 33 -17.95 25.03 -14.49
N SER A 34 -18.98 24.84 -13.65
CA SER A 34 -19.14 23.60 -12.89
C SER A 34 -19.32 22.37 -13.79
N HIS A 35 -20.16 22.46 -14.83
CA HIS A 35 -20.34 21.35 -15.76
C HIS A 35 -19.06 20.99 -16.54
N ARG A 36 -18.27 22.00 -16.93
CA ARG A 36 -16.95 21.78 -17.57
C ARG A 36 -15.98 21.04 -16.64
N VAL A 37 -15.91 21.47 -15.37
CA VAL A 37 -15.02 20.85 -14.36
C VAL A 37 -15.45 19.41 -14.05
N ILE A 38 -16.76 19.17 -13.87
CA ILE A 38 -17.30 17.83 -13.64
C ILE A 38 -16.91 16.90 -14.81
N THR A 39 -17.09 17.36 -16.04
CA THR A 39 -16.81 16.58 -17.25
C THR A 39 -15.33 16.21 -17.38
N ASP A 40 -14.42 17.17 -17.23
CA ASP A 40 -12.98 16.90 -17.38
C ASP A 40 -12.48 15.95 -16.28
N HIS A 41 -12.91 16.16 -15.05
CA HIS A 41 -12.50 15.33 -13.92
C HIS A 41 -13.18 13.96 -13.90
N LEU A 42 -14.40 13.82 -14.42
CA LEU A 42 -15.01 12.51 -14.69
C LEU A 42 -14.14 11.70 -15.64
N ARG A 43 -13.72 12.31 -16.75
CA ARG A 43 -12.84 11.67 -17.74
C ARG A 43 -11.53 11.23 -17.09
N ALA A 44 -10.80 12.16 -16.47
CA ALA A 44 -9.52 11.86 -15.84
C ALA A 44 -9.62 10.77 -14.76
N SER A 45 -10.65 10.82 -13.92
CA SER A 45 -10.88 9.81 -12.87
C SER A 45 -11.18 8.44 -13.48
N SER A 46 -12.00 8.39 -14.52
CA SER A 46 -12.40 7.14 -15.17
C SER A 46 -11.23 6.42 -15.82
N PHE A 47 -10.34 7.16 -16.50
CA PHE A 47 -9.11 6.58 -17.07
C PHE A 47 -8.16 6.06 -16.00
N LEU A 48 -7.93 6.82 -14.92
CA LEU A 48 -7.09 6.36 -13.81
C LEU A 48 -7.63 5.09 -13.17
N ILE A 49 -8.95 4.99 -12.97
CA ILE A 49 -9.59 3.80 -12.42
C ILE A 49 -9.51 2.62 -13.40
N ALA A 50 -9.68 2.86 -14.71
CA ALA A 50 -9.51 1.82 -15.74
C ALA A 50 -8.08 1.24 -15.78
N ASP A 51 -7.08 2.06 -15.46
CA ASP A 51 -5.67 1.68 -15.32
C ASP A 51 -5.34 1.01 -13.97
N GLY A 52 -6.36 0.77 -13.12
CA GLY A 52 -6.21 0.09 -11.84
C GLY A 52 -5.78 1.00 -10.68
N VAL A 53 -5.82 2.33 -10.83
CA VAL A 53 -5.61 3.25 -9.72
C VAL A 53 -6.91 3.37 -8.93
N LEU A 54 -6.86 3.03 -7.64
CA LEU A 54 -7.98 3.18 -6.71
C LEU A 54 -7.74 4.35 -5.73
N PRO A 55 -8.79 5.06 -5.27
CA PRO A 55 -8.65 6.17 -4.33
C PRO A 55 -7.94 5.77 -3.04
N SER A 56 -6.90 6.51 -2.65
CA SER A 56 -6.12 6.23 -1.43
C SER A 56 -5.66 7.52 -0.74
N ASN A 57 -4.99 7.40 0.42
CA ASN A 57 -4.41 8.54 1.13
C ASN A 57 -3.05 8.98 0.57
N GLU A 58 -2.41 8.20 -0.32
CA GLU A 58 -1.01 8.42 -0.74
C GLU A 58 -0.77 8.10 -2.22
N GLY A 59 0.31 8.66 -2.78
CA GLY A 59 0.77 8.37 -4.14
C GLY A 59 -0.28 8.65 -5.22
N ARG A 60 -0.39 7.75 -6.20
CA ARG A 60 -1.33 7.91 -7.33
C ARG A 60 -2.81 7.88 -6.90
N GLY A 61 -3.14 7.10 -5.88
CA GLY A 61 -4.51 7.03 -5.35
C GLY A 61 -4.94 8.31 -4.62
N TYR A 62 -3.99 9.04 -4.02
CA TYR A 62 -4.23 10.39 -3.49
C TYR A 62 -4.56 11.38 -4.61
N VAL A 63 -3.81 11.34 -5.71
CA VAL A 63 -4.06 12.22 -6.86
C VAL A 63 -5.44 11.95 -7.48
N LEU A 64 -5.79 10.68 -7.68
CA LEU A 64 -7.12 10.29 -8.16
C LEU A 64 -8.22 10.85 -7.23
N ARG A 65 -8.09 10.61 -5.93
CA ARG A 65 -9.05 11.10 -4.94
C ARG A 65 -9.20 12.62 -4.99
N ARG A 66 -8.10 13.36 -5.19
CA ARG A 66 -8.11 14.81 -5.31
C ARG A 66 -8.91 15.29 -6.52
N ILE A 67 -8.70 14.68 -7.68
CA ILE A 67 -9.42 14.98 -8.93
C ILE A 67 -10.92 14.70 -8.75
N MET A 68 -11.27 13.52 -8.20
CA MET A 68 -12.65 13.15 -7.94
C MET A 68 -13.34 14.16 -7.01
N ARG A 69 -12.73 14.48 -5.86
CA ARG A 69 -13.32 15.40 -4.88
C ARG A 69 -13.55 16.81 -5.42
N ARG A 70 -12.69 17.29 -6.34
CA ARG A 70 -12.89 18.57 -7.02
C ARG A 70 -14.15 18.56 -7.88
N ALA A 71 -14.38 17.50 -8.64
CA ALA A 71 -15.62 17.33 -9.40
C ALA A 71 -16.85 17.26 -8.48
N MET A 72 -16.79 16.45 -7.42
CA MET A 72 -17.88 16.27 -6.46
C MET A 72 -18.25 17.58 -5.74
N ARG A 73 -17.28 18.47 -5.50
CA ARG A 73 -17.57 19.82 -5.00
C ARG A 73 -18.41 20.62 -6.01
N HIS A 74 -18.10 20.56 -7.29
CA HIS A 74 -18.90 21.24 -8.32
C HIS A 74 -20.31 20.62 -8.45
N VAL A 75 -20.44 19.30 -8.29
CA VAL A 75 -21.75 18.63 -8.16
C VAL A 75 -22.55 19.23 -6.98
N HIS A 76 -21.91 19.41 -5.82
CA HIS A 76 -22.55 20.04 -4.67
C HIS A 76 -22.91 21.52 -4.91
N LEU A 77 -22.05 22.28 -5.60
CA LEU A 77 -22.31 23.69 -5.94
C LEU A 77 -23.52 23.87 -6.88
N LEU A 78 -23.80 22.87 -7.72
CA LEU A 78 -25.01 22.80 -8.54
C LEU A 78 -26.26 22.44 -7.73
N GLY A 79 -26.13 22.18 -6.42
CA GLY A 79 -27.24 21.83 -5.54
C GLY A 79 -27.65 20.36 -5.58
N CYS A 80 -26.87 19.50 -6.22
CA CYS A 80 -27.17 18.07 -6.31
C CYS A 80 -26.97 17.39 -4.95
N THR A 81 -27.98 16.65 -4.50
CA THR A 81 -27.95 15.93 -3.22
C THR A 81 -27.63 14.45 -3.37
N GLU A 82 -27.95 13.84 -4.51
CA GLU A 82 -27.62 12.45 -4.83
C GLU A 82 -26.32 12.37 -5.66
N PRO A 83 -25.63 11.21 -5.63
CA PRO A 83 -24.50 10.95 -6.51
C PRO A 83 -24.83 11.25 -7.98
N LEU A 84 -23.94 11.98 -8.65
CA LEU A 84 -24.13 12.46 -10.02
C LEU A 84 -23.06 11.89 -10.95
N MET A 85 -21.78 11.88 -10.55
CA MET A 85 -20.71 11.48 -11.45
C MET A 85 -20.85 10.04 -11.94
N CYS A 86 -21.33 9.12 -11.09
CA CYS A 86 -21.57 7.73 -11.48
C CYS A 86 -22.62 7.62 -12.62
N ASN A 87 -23.58 8.53 -12.69
CA ASN A 87 -24.63 8.56 -13.71
C ASN A 87 -24.12 9.03 -15.07
N LEU A 88 -22.95 9.70 -15.10
CA LEU A 88 -22.32 10.19 -16.32
C LEU A 88 -21.39 9.17 -16.98
N VAL A 89 -21.04 8.08 -16.27
CA VAL A 89 -20.14 7.04 -16.77
C VAL A 89 -20.68 6.37 -18.05
N PRO A 90 -21.98 6.03 -18.19
CA PRO A 90 -22.49 5.46 -19.44
C PRO A 90 -22.30 6.39 -20.64
N THR A 91 -22.51 7.70 -20.48
CA THR A 91 -22.29 8.69 -21.54
C THR A 91 -20.80 8.78 -21.90
N LEU A 92 -19.91 8.80 -20.91
CA LEU A 92 -18.45 8.77 -21.14
C LEU A 92 -18.04 7.52 -21.93
N THR A 93 -18.51 6.35 -21.52
CA THR A 93 -18.23 5.10 -22.23
C THR A 93 -18.81 5.11 -23.63
N GLY A 94 -20.00 5.68 -23.84
CA GLY A 94 -20.59 5.84 -25.18
C GLY A 94 -19.75 6.72 -26.11
N GLN A 95 -19.17 7.80 -25.58
CA GLN A 95 -18.34 8.74 -26.33
C GLN A 95 -16.93 8.21 -26.62
N MET A 96 -16.33 7.48 -25.67
CA MET A 96 -14.90 7.16 -25.69
C MET A 96 -14.59 5.66 -25.78
N GLY A 97 -15.52 4.79 -25.40
CA GLY A 97 -15.27 3.36 -25.19
C GLY A 97 -14.86 2.59 -26.45
N GLN A 98 -15.22 3.06 -27.64
CA GLN A 98 -14.78 2.43 -28.89
C GLN A 98 -13.26 2.59 -29.11
N ALA A 99 -12.72 3.77 -28.80
CA ALA A 99 -11.29 4.05 -28.92
C ALA A 99 -10.49 3.56 -27.70
N PHE A 100 -11.15 3.47 -26.55
CA PHE A 100 -10.56 3.08 -25.26
C PHE A 100 -11.37 1.93 -24.62
N PRO A 101 -11.22 0.68 -25.12
CA PRO A 101 -11.98 -0.48 -24.64
C PRO A 101 -11.80 -0.77 -23.14
N GLU A 102 -10.69 -0.32 -22.54
CA GLU A 102 -10.44 -0.37 -21.11
C GLU A 102 -11.52 0.33 -20.28
N LEU A 103 -12.13 1.40 -20.79
CA LEU A 103 -13.25 2.09 -20.13
C LEU A 103 -14.50 1.21 -20.09
N ILE A 104 -14.79 0.45 -21.17
CA ILE A 104 -15.91 -0.50 -21.20
C ILE A 104 -15.67 -1.61 -20.19
N ARG A 105 -14.47 -2.20 -20.21
CA ARG A 105 -14.09 -3.29 -19.30
C ARG A 105 -14.17 -2.86 -17.83
N ALA A 106 -13.73 -1.64 -17.52
CA ALA A 106 -13.69 -1.11 -16.16
C ALA A 106 -14.98 -0.37 -15.74
N GLN A 107 -16.00 -0.29 -16.59
CA GLN A 107 -17.18 0.55 -16.36
C GLN A 107 -17.83 0.29 -14.99
N ALA A 108 -18.03 -0.98 -14.62
CA ALA A 108 -18.61 -1.34 -13.33
C ALA A 108 -17.78 -0.82 -12.14
N LEU A 109 -16.45 -0.99 -12.21
CA LEU A 109 -15.51 -0.51 -11.19
C LEU A 109 -15.51 1.02 -11.11
N ILE A 110 -15.52 1.71 -12.26
CA ILE A 110 -15.56 3.18 -12.34
C ILE A 110 -16.85 3.70 -11.70
N THR A 111 -18.00 3.18 -12.11
CA THR A 111 -19.32 3.57 -11.57
C THR A 111 -19.38 3.37 -10.06
N GLU A 112 -18.99 2.19 -9.58
CA GLU A 112 -19.02 1.87 -8.15
C GLU A 112 -18.05 2.74 -7.33
N THR A 113 -16.83 2.94 -7.83
CA THR A 113 -15.81 3.75 -7.15
C THR A 113 -16.24 5.22 -7.04
N LEU A 114 -16.80 5.79 -8.11
CA LEU A 114 -17.33 7.16 -8.12
C LEU A 114 -18.49 7.30 -7.14
N GLU A 115 -19.45 6.37 -7.17
CA GLU A 115 -20.62 6.42 -6.29
C GLU A 115 -20.21 6.35 -4.80
N LEU A 116 -19.33 5.41 -4.44
CA LEU A 116 -18.88 5.23 -3.06
C LEU A 116 -18.11 6.45 -2.55
N GLU A 117 -17.19 6.98 -3.35
CA GLU A 117 -16.44 8.18 -2.96
C GLU A 117 -17.35 9.42 -2.90
N GLU A 118 -18.33 9.58 -3.80
CA GLU A 118 -19.31 10.68 -3.73
C GLU A 118 -20.12 10.63 -2.43
N ARG A 119 -20.69 9.47 -2.10
CA ARG A 119 -21.47 9.29 -0.87
C ARG A 119 -20.62 9.51 0.37
N LYS A 120 -19.38 9.02 0.38
CA LYS A 120 -18.44 9.19 1.50
C LYS A 120 -18.05 10.66 1.67
N PHE A 121 -17.69 11.31 0.56
CA PHE A 121 -17.18 12.66 0.55
C PHE A 121 -18.24 13.70 0.86
N LYS A 122 -19.50 13.51 0.42
CA LYS A 122 -20.62 14.43 0.73
C LYS A 122 -20.70 14.77 2.23
N ARG A 123 -20.62 13.76 3.11
CA ARG A 123 -20.66 13.96 4.57
C ARG A 123 -19.50 14.80 5.10
N THR A 124 -18.32 14.65 4.51
CA THR A 124 -17.12 15.44 4.84
C THR A 124 -17.23 16.86 4.28
N LEU A 125 -17.76 17.00 3.06
CA LEU A 125 -17.92 18.26 2.37
C LEU A 125 -18.90 19.19 3.09
N ASP A 126 -20.08 18.70 3.47
CA ASP A 126 -21.10 19.50 4.17
C ASP A 126 -20.57 20.09 5.49
N ARG A 127 -19.84 19.27 6.26
CA ARG A 127 -19.23 19.70 7.53
C ARG A 127 -18.07 20.68 7.30
N GLY A 128 -17.21 20.39 6.32
CA GLY A 128 -16.05 21.21 6.01
C GLY A 128 -16.43 22.60 5.47
N LEU A 129 -17.41 22.68 4.57
CA LEU A 129 -17.91 23.95 4.04
C LEU A 129 -18.62 24.79 5.10
N LYS A 130 -19.37 24.16 6.01
CA LYS A 130 -19.99 24.87 7.14
C LYS A 130 -18.94 25.49 8.05
N LEU A 131 -17.93 24.72 8.46
CA LEU A 131 -16.85 25.22 9.31
C LEU A 131 -16.03 26.31 8.59
N LEU A 132 -15.75 26.13 7.31
CA LEU A 132 -15.06 27.14 6.51
C LEU A 132 -15.86 28.45 6.44
N ALA A 133 -17.19 28.38 6.25
CA ALA A 133 -18.05 29.55 6.27
C ALA A 133 -18.05 30.25 7.64
N GLU A 134 -18.08 29.50 8.74
CA GLU A 134 -17.99 30.05 10.10
C GLU A 134 -16.65 30.77 10.35
N GLU A 135 -15.53 30.17 9.94
CA GLU A 135 -14.19 30.72 10.15
C GLU A 135 -13.86 31.88 9.19
N THR A 136 -14.51 31.95 8.04
CA THR A 136 -14.36 33.05 7.06
C THR A 136 -15.34 34.21 7.29
N ALA A 137 -16.41 34.02 8.08
CA ALA A 137 -17.44 35.04 8.30
C ALA A 137 -16.90 36.34 8.94
N GLY A 138 -15.78 36.26 9.67
CA GLY A 138 -15.11 37.41 10.28
C GLY A 138 -13.97 38.00 9.46
N LEU A 139 -13.61 37.40 8.32
CA LEU A 139 -12.49 37.85 7.49
C LEU A 139 -12.90 39.01 6.59
N LYS A 140 -11.98 39.95 6.40
CA LYS A 140 -12.12 41.01 5.39
C LYS A 140 -11.58 40.54 4.05
N GLU A 141 -12.09 41.13 2.97
CA GLU A 141 -11.61 40.85 1.61
C GLU A 141 -10.07 41.00 1.53
N GLY A 142 -9.40 39.98 0.99
CA GLY A 142 -7.94 39.90 0.92
C GLY A 142 -7.22 39.37 2.18
N GLU A 143 -7.93 39.14 3.29
CA GLU A 143 -7.35 38.43 4.45
C GLU A 143 -7.21 36.93 4.19
N ALA A 144 -6.30 36.30 4.94
CA ALA A 144 -5.99 34.88 4.79
C ALA A 144 -6.59 34.04 5.93
N LEU A 145 -7.14 32.87 5.58
CA LEU A 145 -7.50 31.87 6.57
C LEU A 145 -6.23 31.37 7.28
N GLY A 146 -6.23 31.38 8.61
CA GLY A 146 -5.08 30.95 9.42
C GLY A 146 -4.70 29.49 9.18
N GLY A 147 -3.39 29.20 9.15
CA GLY A 147 -2.87 27.88 8.85
C GLY A 147 -3.30 26.79 9.85
N GLU A 148 -3.54 27.15 11.11
CA GLU A 148 -4.08 26.24 12.13
C GLU A 148 -5.51 25.80 11.81
N VAL A 149 -6.36 26.71 11.32
CA VAL A 149 -7.73 26.40 10.93
C VAL A 149 -7.74 25.51 9.69
N ALA A 150 -6.89 25.83 8.71
CA ALA A 150 -6.69 24.99 7.53
C ALA A 150 -6.18 23.58 7.90
N PHE A 151 -5.26 23.48 8.85
CA PHE A 151 -4.75 22.20 9.35
C PHE A 151 -5.85 21.41 10.06
N ARG A 152 -6.67 22.07 10.90
CA ARG A 152 -7.81 21.42 11.58
C ARG A 152 -8.85 20.90 10.59
N LEU A 153 -9.18 21.67 9.55
CA LEU A 153 -10.04 21.24 8.45
C LEU A 153 -9.49 19.96 7.79
N TYR A 154 -8.19 19.91 7.53
CA TYR A 154 -7.51 18.77 6.93
C TYR A 154 -7.44 17.54 7.85
N ASP A 155 -6.87 17.69 9.04
CA ASP A 155 -6.54 16.60 9.96
C ASP A 155 -7.76 16.06 10.70
N THR A 156 -8.57 16.95 11.27
CA THR A 156 -9.70 16.55 12.13
C THR A 156 -10.96 16.25 11.33
N TYR A 157 -11.25 17.06 10.30
CA TYR A 157 -12.50 16.95 9.54
C TYR A 157 -12.32 16.24 8.19
N GLY A 158 -11.09 15.95 7.77
CA GLY A 158 -10.79 15.29 6.50
C GLY A 158 -11.07 16.15 5.26
N PHE A 159 -11.23 17.46 5.45
CA PHE A 159 -11.51 18.43 4.39
C PHE A 159 -10.20 18.87 3.71
N PRO A 160 -9.98 18.49 2.45
CA PRO A 160 -8.68 18.68 1.78
C PRO A 160 -8.25 20.14 1.67
N LEU A 161 -6.94 20.39 1.85
CA LEU A 161 -6.34 21.73 1.72
C LEU A 161 -6.63 22.37 0.36
N ASP A 162 -6.60 21.60 -0.72
CA ASP A 162 -6.83 22.11 -2.07
C ASP A 162 -8.29 22.54 -2.28
N LEU A 163 -9.25 21.88 -1.64
CA LEU A 163 -10.64 22.33 -1.64
C LEU A 163 -10.87 23.56 -0.77
N THR A 164 -10.14 23.68 0.34
CA THR A 164 -10.09 24.91 1.14
C THR A 164 -9.58 26.08 0.29
N GLN A 165 -8.47 25.88 -0.43
CA GLN A 165 -7.91 26.88 -1.35
C GLN A 165 -8.88 27.27 -2.45
N ASP A 166 -9.51 26.29 -3.11
CA ASP A 166 -10.45 26.54 -4.20
C ASP A 166 -11.75 27.21 -3.72
N ALA A 167 -12.15 27.00 -2.46
CA ALA A 167 -13.28 27.71 -1.85
C ALA A 167 -12.93 29.17 -1.52
N LEU A 168 -11.80 29.39 -0.85
CA LEU A 168 -11.35 30.74 -0.46
C LEU A 168 -11.08 31.64 -1.67
N ARG A 169 -10.48 31.10 -2.75
CA ARG A 169 -10.23 31.85 -3.99
C ARG A 169 -11.50 32.42 -4.63
N ARG A 170 -12.62 31.70 -4.53
CA ARG A 170 -13.91 32.15 -5.11
C ARG A 170 -14.40 33.42 -4.42
N ASP A 171 -14.17 33.51 -3.12
CA ASP A 171 -14.66 34.58 -2.26
C ASP A 171 -13.57 35.64 -1.98
N GLY A 172 -12.44 35.59 -2.69
CA GLY A 172 -11.37 36.59 -2.63
C GLY A 172 -10.42 36.47 -1.43
N TYR A 173 -10.45 35.35 -0.71
CA TYR A 173 -9.61 35.13 0.48
C TYR A 173 -8.33 34.35 0.17
N GLY A 174 -7.28 34.64 0.94
CA GLY A 174 -6.03 33.89 0.93
C GLY A 174 -6.03 32.73 1.93
N ILE A 175 -4.92 31.99 1.97
CA ILE A 175 -4.66 30.97 3.00
C ILE A 175 -3.22 31.08 3.48
N ASP A 176 -3.00 30.96 4.78
CA ASP A 176 -1.66 30.90 5.36
C ASP A 176 -1.08 29.48 5.22
N LEU A 177 -0.40 29.25 4.09
CA LEU A 177 0.27 27.98 3.81
C LEU A 177 1.46 27.72 4.72
N ALA A 178 2.19 28.77 5.12
CA ALA A 178 3.33 28.62 6.00
C ALA A 178 2.90 28.11 7.39
N GLY A 179 1.80 28.66 7.92
CA GLY A 179 1.19 28.18 9.15
C GLY A 179 0.64 26.76 9.04
N PHE A 180 0.09 26.36 7.88
CA PHE A 180 -0.35 24.98 7.65
C PHE A 180 0.83 24.00 7.66
N ASP A 181 1.91 24.33 6.94
CA ASP A 181 3.09 23.49 6.81
C ASP A 181 3.83 23.31 8.15
N ASP A 182 3.92 24.37 8.97
CA ASP A 182 4.47 24.29 10.33
C ASP A 182 3.69 23.27 11.20
N ARG A 183 2.36 23.24 11.09
CA ARG A 183 1.53 22.26 11.82
C ARG A 183 1.72 20.83 11.31
N MET A 184 1.83 20.65 9.99
CA MET A 184 2.15 19.35 9.38
C MET A 184 3.51 18.82 9.83
N GLU A 185 4.54 19.67 9.87
CA GLU A 185 5.88 19.26 10.31
C GLU A 185 5.94 18.95 11.79
N ARG A 186 5.23 19.69 12.65
CA ARG A 186 5.09 19.35 14.08
C ARG A 186 4.44 17.98 14.28
N GLN A 187 3.35 17.68 13.58
CA GLN A 187 2.69 16.37 13.65
C GLN A 187 3.63 15.23 13.20
N LYS A 188 4.39 15.43 12.12
CA LYS A 188 5.39 14.45 11.67
C LYS A 188 6.54 14.30 12.67
N ALA A 189 6.99 15.40 13.27
CA ALA A 189 8.07 15.39 14.26
C ALA A 189 7.66 14.65 15.53
N GLU A 190 6.43 14.84 16.01
CA GLU A 190 5.85 14.10 17.14
C GLU A 190 5.73 12.61 16.83
N ALA A 191 5.24 12.24 15.64
CA ALA A 191 5.18 10.85 15.20
C ALA A 191 6.58 10.20 15.08
N ARG A 192 7.58 10.95 14.59
CA ARG A 192 8.97 10.52 14.51
C ARG A 192 9.65 10.45 15.87
N ALA A 193 9.33 11.33 16.80
CA ALA A 193 9.86 11.31 18.17
C ALA A 193 9.32 10.08 18.94
N ALA A 194 8.06 9.71 18.69
CA ALA A 194 7.50 8.44 19.17
C ALA A 194 8.20 7.21 18.56
N TRP A 195 8.70 7.31 17.31
CA TRP A 195 9.49 6.25 16.65
C TRP A 195 10.95 6.20 17.12
N LYS A 196 11.60 7.35 17.32
CA LYS A 196 13.05 7.49 17.63
C LYS A 196 13.49 6.93 18.98
N GLY A 197 12.58 6.43 19.81
CA GLY A 197 12.91 5.64 21.00
C GLY A 197 13.60 4.30 20.71
N SER A 198 13.78 3.88 19.45
CA SER A 198 14.26 2.54 19.04
C SER A 198 15.71 2.42 18.51
N GLY A 199 16.49 3.49 18.31
CA GLY A 199 17.95 3.40 18.07
C GLY A 199 18.48 2.93 16.69
N GLU A 200 17.68 2.93 15.62
CA GLU A 200 18.00 2.22 14.36
C GLU A 200 19.12 2.79 13.46
N ALA A 201 19.55 4.05 13.58
CA ALA A 201 20.40 4.70 12.57
C ALA A 201 21.89 4.29 12.59
N ALA A 202 22.48 4.01 13.76
CA ALA A 202 23.89 3.59 13.86
C ALA A 202 24.07 2.13 13.41
N THR A 203 23.04 1.30 13.60
CA THR A 203 23.04 -0.13 13.29
C THR A 203 23.08 -0.43 11.79
N GLU A 204 22.70 0.51 10.92
CA GLU A 204 22.68 0.27 9.47
C GLU A 204 24.07 0.24 8.83
N GLN A 205 25.04 1.03 9.32
CA GLN A 205 26.39 1.10 8.74
C GLN A 205 27.13 -0.25 8.85
N VAL A 206 26.99 -0.94 9.98
CA VAL A 206 27.59 -2.26 10.24
C VAL A 206 27.22 -3.28 9.17
N TRP A 207 25.97 -3.28 8.69
CA TRP A 207 25.54 -4.24 7.66
C TRP A 207 26.21 -3.99 6.31
N PHE A 208 26.48 -2.74 5.96
CA PHE A 208 27.18 -2.42 4.71
C PHE A 208 28.64 -2.90 4.75
N GLU A 209 29.33 -2.64 5.86
CA GLU A 209 30.72 -3.07 6.06
C GLU A 209 30.84 -4.61 6.03
N LEU A 210 29.93 -5.32 6.68
CA LEU A 210 29.89 -6.78 6.65
C LEU A 210 29.60 -7.33 5.25
N ASN A 211 28.71 -6.69 4.47
CA ASN A 211 28.44 -7.11 3.10
C ASN A 211 29.65 -6.88 2.18
N GLU A 212 30.38 -5.78 2.36
CA GLU A 212 31.59 -5.51 1.59
C GLU A 212 32.70 -6.51 1.92
N GLN A 213 32.83 -6.88 3.19
CA GLN A 213 33.86 -7.81 3.65
C GLN A 213 33.57 -9.27 3.28
N PHE A 214 32.33 -9.73 3.42
CA PHE A 214 31.98 -11.15 3.33
C PHE A 214 31.00 -11.50 2.21
N GLY A 215 30.32 -10.50 1.62
CA GLY A 215 29.22 -10.71 0.70
C GLY A 215 27.92 -11.16 1.38
N GLY A 216 26.96 -11.60 0.57
CA GLY A 216 25.67 -12.11 1.03
C GLY A 216 25.77 -13.51 1.62
N THR A 217 24.89 -13.82 2.58
CA THR A 217 24.79 -15.16 3.17
C THR A 217 24.16 -16.14 2.18
N GLU A 218 24.77 -17.31 2.01
CA GLU A 218 24.20 -18.40 1.22
C GLU A 218 23.00 -19.03 1.95
N PHE A 219 21.82 -19.00 1.32
CA PHE A 219 20.59 -19.51 1.93
C PHE A 219 20.29 -20.94 1.48
N LEU A 220 20.29 -21.88 2.44
CA LEU A 220 20.09 -23.32 2.24
C LEU A 220 18.69 -23.80 2.64
N GLY A 221 17.87 -22.93 3.25
CA GLY A 221 16.59 -23.29 3.90
C GLY A 221 15.44 -23.63 2.95
N TYR A 222 15.71 -23.77 1.64
CA TYR A 222 14.76 -24.38 0.70
C TYR A 222 14.77 -25.91 0.79
N ASP A 223 15.94 -26.49 1.04
CA ASP A 223 16.15 -27.93 1.01
C ASP A 223 16.58 -28.49 2.38
N MET A 224 17.09 -27.63 3.26
CA MET A 224 17.69 -28.04 4.53
C MET A 224 16.97 -27.43 5.74
N GLU A 225 16.76 -28.24 6.78
CA GLU A 225 16.27 -27.79 8.10
C GLU A 225 17.43 -27.68 9.12
N GLU A 226 18.59 -28.26 8.80
CA GLU A 226 19.83 -28.23 9.56
C GLU A 226 21.00 -28.08 8.59
N ALA A 227 22.00 -27.26 8.94
CA ALA A 227 23.22 -27.11 8.16
C ALA A 227 24.41 -26.72 9.05
N GLU A 228 25.63 -26.86 8.54
CA GLU A 228 26.83 -26.31 9.16
C GLU A 228 27.14 -24.92 8.57
N GLY A 229 27.79 -24.04 9.32
CA GLY A 229 28.21 -22.72 8.85
C GLY A 229 29.35 -22.15 9.69
N LEU A 230 30.10 -21.22 9.12
CA LEU A 230 31.19 -20.50 9.79
C LEU A 230 30.65 -19.19 10.37
N VAL A 231 30.90 -18.93 11.65
CA VAL A 231 30.57 -17.66 12.30
C VAL A 231 31.50 -16.57 11.77
N LEU A 232 30.96 -15.60 11.03
CA LEU A 232 31.73 -14.53 10.40
C LEU A 232 31.83 -13.29 11.28
N ALA A 233 30.72 -12.90 11.91
CA ALA A 233 30.65 -11.71 12.75
C ALA A 233 29.63 -11.88 13.88
N LEU A 234 29.93 -11.23 15.01
CA LEU A 234 29.04 -11.09 16.16
C LEU A 234 28.82 -9.60 16.41
N ILE A 235 27.56 -9.22 16.66
CA ILE A 235 27.18 -7.84 16.92
C ILE A 235 26.47 -7.78 18.26
N VAL A 236 26.97 -6.94 19.17
CA VAL A 236 26.41 -6.71 20.50
C VAL A 236 26.27 -5.21 20.70
N ASP A 237 25.09 -4.75 21.10
CA ASP A 237 24.76 -3.32 21.27
C ASP A 237 25.09 -2.45 20.04
N GLY A 238 25.00 -3.03 18.85
CA GLY A 238 25.26 -2.34 17.57
C GLY A 238 26.72 -2.34 17.14
N GLU A 239 27.63 -2.91 17.92
CA GLU A 239 29.08 -2.93 17.62
C GLU A 239 29.56 -4.36 17.31
N VAL A 240 30.52 -4.49 16.39
CA VAL A 240 31.14 -5.78 16.05
C VAL A 240 32.11 -6.21 17.15
N VAL A 241 31.98 -7.45 17.62
CA VAL A 241 32.81 -8.04 18.69
C VAL A 241 33.39 -9.39 18.27
N ASP A 242 34.54 -9.76 18.83
CA ASP A 242 35.18 -11.06 18.55
C ASP A 242 34.53 -12.23 19.30
N GLN A 243 33.85 -11.96 20.42
CA GLN A 243 33.23 -12.98 21.25
C GLN A 243 32.01 -12.46 22.02
N ALA A 244 31.03 -13.34 22.26
CA ALA A 244 29.85 -13.08 23.08
C ALA A 244 29.73 -14.15 24.18
N GLN A 245 29.57 -13.73 25.43
CA GLN A 245 29.49 -14.61 26.59
C GLN A 245 28.05 -15.03 26.89
N GLN A 246 27.90 -16.06 27.73
CA GLN A 246 26.59 -16.49 28.21
C GLN A 246 25.78 -15.33 28.81
N GLY A 247 24.51 -15.24 28.41
CA GLY A 247 23.57 -14.19 28.81
C GLY A 247 23.59 -12.96 27.90
N THR A 248 24.53 -12.88 26.95
CA THR A 248 24.60 -11.76 25.99
C THR A 248 23.58 -11.92 24.87
N GLU A 249 22.78 -10.88 24.64
CA GLU A 249 22.00 -10.68 23.41
C GLU A 249 22.97 -10.38 22.26
N VAL A 250 22.86 -11.12 21.18
CA VAL A 250 23.81 -11.10 20.07
C VAL A 250 23.09 -11.26 18.73
N ALA A 251 23.54 -10.51 17.74
CA ALA A 251 23.26 -10.78 16.34
C ALA A 251 24.44 -11.54 15.72
N VAL A 252 24.16 -12.69 15.11
CA VAL A 252 25.15 -13.60 14.54
C VAL A 252 25.01 -13.62 13.03
N VAL A 253 26.12 -13.39 12.32
CA VAL A 253 26.21 -13.52 10.87
C VAL A 253 27.11 -14.71 10.52
N LEU A 254 26.64 -15.55 9.61
CA LEU A 254 27.36 -16.73 9.11
C LEU A 254 27.47 -16.69 7.59
N ASN A 255 28.39 -17.49 7.04
CA ASN A 255 28.56 -17.62 5.59
C ASN A 255 27.36 -18.27 4.90
N GLN A 256 26.70 -19.22 5.56
CA GLN A 256 25.53 -19.94 5.06
C GLN A 256 24.54 -20.26 6.18
N THR A 257 23.24 -20.39 5.85
CA THR A 257 22.21 -20.70 6.86
C THR A 257 20.95 -21.39 6.28
N PRO A 258 20.31 -22.30 7.04
CA PRO A 258 18.97 -22.78 6.74
C PRO A 258 17.86 -21.85 7.26
N PHE A 259 18.19 -20.84 8.09
CA PHE A 259 17.20 -19.93 8.68
C PHE A 259 16.70 -18.92 7.64
N PHE A 260 15.40 -18.92 7.39
CA PHE A 260 14.77 -17.92 6.55
C PHE A 260 14.75 -16.57 7.28
N GLY A 261 15.32 -15.55 6.65
CA GLY A 261 15.24 -14.17 7.13
C GLY A 261 13.89 -13.55 6.78
N GLU A 262 13.31 -12.79 7.72
CA GLU A 262 12.03 -12.10 7.54
C GLU A 262 11.99 -11.36 6.21
N SER A 263 11.00 -11.70 5.38
CA SER A 263 10.81 -11.12 4.05
C SER A 263 9.44 -11.46 3.48
N GLY A 264 8.92 -10.59 2.61
CA GLY A 264 7.62 -10.81 1.94
C GLY A 264 6.43 -10.91 2.90
N GLY A 265 6.54 -10.30 4.09
CA GLY A 265 5.55 -10.38 5.16
C GLY A 265 5.65 -11.64 6.03
N GLN A 266 6.54 -12.59 5.72
CA GLN A 266 6.75 -13.79 6.54
C GLN A 266 7.81 -13.56 7.59
N GLU A 267 7.45 -13.82 8.85
CA GLU A 267 8.37 -13.76 10.00
C GLU A 267 9.60 -14.65 9.80
N GLY A 268 10.71 -14.24 10.41
CA GLY A 268 11.95 -14.99 10.44
C GLY A 268 11.82 -16.34 11.15
N ASP A 269 12.69 -17.27 10.74
CA ASP A 269 12.84 -18.54 11.42
C ASP A 269 13.51 -18.35 12.79
N ARG A 270 13.19 -19.28 13.70
CA ARG A 270 13.78 -19.40 15.04
C ARG A 270 14.51 -20.72 15.14
N GLY A 271 15.30 -20.89 16.20
CA GLY A 271 16.01 -22.15 16.40
C GLY A 271 17.24 -22.02 17.29
N THR A 272 18.28 -22.76 16.95
CA THR A 272 19.50 -22.83 17.75
C THR A 272 20.74 -22.87 16.87
N ILE A 273 21.79 -22.18 17.31
CA ILE A 273 23.15 -22.30 16.78
C ILE A 273 24.01 -22.99 17.84
N LEU A 274 24.76 -24.02 17.44
CA LEU A 274 25.57 -24.86 18.32
C LEU A 274 27.04 -24.81 17.89
N VAL A 275 27.96 -24.57 18.83
CA VAL A 275 29.41 -24.60 18.62
C VAL A 275 30.04 -25.41 19.76
N GLY A 276 30.34 -26.69 19.55
CA GLY A 276 30.73 -27.59 20.64
C GLY A 276 29.65 -27.62 21.73
N ASP A 277 30.01 -27.21 22.95
CA ASP A 277 29.08 -27.07 24.09
C ASP A 277 28.39 -25.69 24.17
N THR A 278 28.85 -24.71 23.37
CA THR A 278 28.24 -23.38 23.29
C THR A 278 26.91 -23.44 22.55
N ARG A 279 25.89 -22.74 23.06
CA ARG A 279 24.55 -22.68 22.48
C ARG A 279 24.04 -21.25 22.39
N VAL A 280 23.49 -20.90 21.24
CA VAL A 280 22.76 -19.64 21.02
C VAL A 280 21.31 -19.96 20.71
N SER A 281 20.39 -19.38 21.49
CA SER A 281 18.95 -19.51 21.26
C SER A 281 18.49 -18.37 20.33
N ILE A 282 18.11 -18.70 19.11
CA ILE A 282 17.70 -17.71 18.09
C ILE A 282 16.21 -17.41 18.22
N SER A 283 15.90 -16.16 18.53
CA SER A 283 14.54 -15.65 18.72
C SER A 283 13.96 -15.04 17.44
N ASP A 284 14.81 -14.64 16.49
CA ASP A 284 14.40 -14.10 15.20
C ASP A 284 15.54 -14.17 14.17
N THR A 285 15.20 -14.16 12.88
CA THR A 285 16.15 -14.05 11.77
C THR A 285 15.70 -12.96 10.81
N GLN A 286 16.55 -11.96 10.61
CA GLN A 286 16.25 -10.78 9.79
C GLN A 286 17.09 -10.77 8.52
N LYS A 287 16.52 -10.25 7.42
CA LYS A 287 17.26 -10.06 6.17
C LYS A 287 17.68 -8.60 6.01
N LYS A 288 18.98 -8.32 6.13
CA LYS A 288 19.55 -6.97 5.95
C LYS A 288 20.16 -6.82 4.56
N LEU A 289 20.01 -5.63 3.97
CA LEU A 289 20.47 -5.31 2.61
C LEU A 289 20.02 -6.31 1.53
N GLY A 290 18.90 -7.01 1.78
CA GLY A 290 18.37 -8.02 0.87
C GLY A 290 19.18 -9.31 0.72
N CYS A 291 20.33 -9.45 1.39
CA CYS A 291 21.26 -10.59 1.18
C CYS A 291 21.98 -11.10 2.44
N ILE A 292 22.06 -10.32 3.53
CA ILE A 292 22.65 -10.79 4.79
C ILE A 292 21.54 -11.36 5.68
N HIS A 293 21.73 -12.60 6.16
CA HIS A 293 20.86 -13.21 7.17
C HIS A 293 21.46 -12.99 8.56
N VAL A 294 20.75 -12.23 9.38
CA VAL A 294 21.16 -11.85 10.74
C VAL A 294 20.34 -12.66 11.73
N HIS A 295 21.00 -13.50 12.52
CA HIS A 295 20.35 -14.36 13.53
C HIS A 295 20.39 -13.64 14.87
N ILE A 296 19.23 -13.23 15.37
CA ILE A 296 19.09 -12.47 16.61
C ILE A 296 18.74 -13.44 17.73
N GLY A 297 19.49 -13.42 18.82
CA GLY A 297 19.26 -14.32 19.93
C GLY A 297 20.17 -14.08 21.13
N THR A 298 20.12 -15.01 22.08
CA THR A 298 20.93 -14.96 23.31
C THR A 298 21.90 -16.13 23.34
N VAL A 299 23.15 -15.89 23.74
CA VAL A 299 24.08 -16.97 24.09
C VAL A 299 23.57 -17.63 25.38
N SER A 300 22.91 -18.78 25.27
CA SER A 300 22.28 -19.44 26.41
C SER A 300 23.26 -20.26 27.23
N VAL A 301 24.33 -20.77 26.61
CA VAL A 301 25.39 -21.55 27.26
C VAL A 301 26.73 -21.23 26.58
N GLY A 302 27.78 -21.06 27.39
CA GLY A 302 29.17 -20.99 26.90
C GLY A 302 29.61 -19.61 26.40
N THR A 303 30.52 -19.58 25.43
CA THR A 303 31.02 -18.35 24.79
C THR A 303 31.17 -18.63 23.31
N LEU A 304 30.57 -17.78 22.49
CA LEU A 304 30.62 -17.86 21.04
C LEU A 304 31.72 -16.94 20.52
N LYS A 305 32.52 -17.39 19.55
CA LYS A 305 33.57 -16.59 18.92
C LYS A 305 33.44 -16.56 17.41
N THR A 306 33.93 -15.49 16.80
CA THR A 306 34.09 -15.41 15.34
C THR A 306 35.12 -16.44 14.86
N GLY A 307 34.89 -17.00 13.67
CA GLY A 307 35.76 -18.01 13.05
C GLY A 307 35.46 -19.46 13.47
N GLU A 308 34.45 -19.70 14.30
CA GLU A 308 34.07 -21.05 14.72
C GLU A 308 33.06 -21.70 13.76
N ASN A 309 33.17 -23.01 13.58
CA ASN A 309 32.17 -23.80 12.86
C ASN A 309 30.99 -24.09 13.77
N ALA A 310 29.79 -23.83 13.26
CA ALA A 310 28.53 -23.96 13.98
C ALA A 310 27.56 -24.89 13.26
N THR A 311 26.78 -25.64 14.02
CA THR A 311 25.60 -26.36 13.53
C THR A 311 24.35 -25.51 13.76
N LEU A 312 23.62 -25.21 12.69
CA LEU A 312 22.42 -24.40 12.66
C LEU A 312 21.19 -25.31 12.57
N ARG A 313 20.24 -25.16 13.48
CA ARG A 313 18.99 -25.94 13.50
C ARG A 313 17.78 -25.02 13.64
N ILE A 314 16.87 -25.06 12.67
CA ILE A 314 15.62 -24.29 12.76
C ILE A 314 14.59 -25.00 13.64
N ASP A 315 13.63 -24.24 14.17
CA ASP A 315 12.39 -24.76 14.74
C ASP A 315 11.48 -25.25 13.59
N ILE A 316 11.50 -26.56 13.36
CA ILE A 316 10.76 -27.22 12.29
C ILE A 316 9.24 -27.03 12.45
N ALA A 317 8.72 -27.03 13.68
CA ALA A 317 7.29 -26.90 13.92
C ALA A 317 6.83 -25.48 13.54
N ARG A 318 7.56 -24.46 13.98
CA ARG A 318 7.32 -23.07 13.59
C ARG A 318 7.45 -22.88 12.08
N ARG A 319 8.51 -23.42 11.46
CA ARG A 319 8.73 -23.34 10.00
C ARG A 319 7.56 -23.91 9.21
N ARG A 320 7.02 -25.06 9.63
CA ARG A 320 5.86 -25.69 8.99
C ARG A 320 4.63 -24.81 9.06
N SER A 321 4.34 -24.20 10.21
CA SER A 321 3.22 -23.27 10.36
C SER A 321 3.38 -22.04 9.46
N LEU A 322 4.57 -21.46 9.40
CA LEU A 322 4.87 -20.33 8.51
C LEU A 322 4.67 -20.70 7.04
N ARG A 323 5.17 -21.86 6.60
CA ARG A 323 4.98 -22.35 5.22
C ARG A 323 3.51 -22.60 4.88
N ALA A 324 2.73 -23.13 5.83
CA ALA A 324 1.30 -23.35 5.66
C ALA A 324 0.56 -22.03 5.50
N HIS A 325 0.81 -21.06 6.38
CA HIS A 325 0.22 -19.72 6.30
C HIS A 325 0.65 -18.96 5.04
N HIS A 326 1.92 -19.07 4.62
CA HIS A 326 2.38 -18.50 3.35
C HIS A 326 1.59 -19.06 2.16
N SER A 327 1.42 -20.39 2.12
CA SER A 327 0.66 -21.04 1.05
C SER A 327 -0.81 -20.60 1.07
N ALA A 328 -1.40 -20.52 2.27
CA ALA A 328 -2.76 -20.02 2.45
C ALA A 328 -2.91 -18.56 1.99
N THR A 329 -1.88 -17.71 2.14
CA THR A 329 -1.90 -16.34 1.60
C THR A 329 -2.07 -16.30 0.08
N HIS A 330 -1.37 -17.17 -0.67
CA HIS A 330 -1.54 -17.24 -2.13
C HIS A 330 -2.93 -17.72 -2.53
N LEU A 331 -3.42 -18.77 -1.87
CA LEU A 331 -4.78 -19.29 -2.11
C LEU A 331 -5.84 -18.24 -1.78
N LEU A 332 -5.69 -17.53 -0.67
CA LEU A 332 -6.59 -16.47 -0.23
C LEU A 332 -6.60 -15.31 -1.24
N HIS A 333 -5.43 -14.89 -1.73
CA HIS A 333 -5.36 -13.83 -2.74
C HIS A 333 -6.06 -14.25 -4.04
N SER A 334 -5.87 -15.48 -4.50
CA SER A 334 -6.56 -16.03 -5.67
C SER A 334 -8.09 -16.07 -5.48
N ALA A 335 -8.55 -16.60 -4.34
CA ALA A 335 -9.97 -16.69 -4.02
C ALA A 335 -10.63 -15.31 -3.90
N LEU A 336 -9.96 -14.33 -3.28
CA LEU A 336 -10.43 -12.94 -3.20
C LEU A 336 -10.59 -12.33 -4.59
N ARG A 337 -9.61 -12.49 -5.48
CA ARG A 337 -9.70 -11.98 -6.86
C ARG A 337 -10.81 -12.66 -7.66
N PHE A 338 -10.98 -13.97 -7.47
CA PHE A 338 -12.05 -14.71 -8.14
C PHE A 338 -13.44 -14.24 -7.70
N LYS A 339 -13.64 -14.06 -6.38
CA LYS A 339 -14.96 -13.70 -5.82
C LYS A 339 -15.29 -12.21 -5.94
N LEU A 340 -14.33 -11.34 -5.65
CA LEU A 340 -14.53 -9.89 -5.54
C LEU A 340 -14.08 -9.14 -6.81
N GLY A 341 -13.32 -9.80 -7.69
CA GLY A 341 -12.89 -9.27 -8.98
C GLY A 341 -11.38 -9.02 -9.09
N GLU A 342 -10.89 -8.93 -10.33
CA GLU A 342 -9.47 -8.79 -10.65
C GLU A 342 -8.82 -7.47 -10.19
N HIS A 343 -9.62 -6.49 -9.74
CA HIS A 343 -9.12 -5.24 -9.19
C HIS A 343 -8.63 -5.37 -7.74
N VAL A 344 -8.90 -6.49 -7.07
CA VAL A 344 -8.40 -6.75 -5.73
C VAL A 344 -6.88 -6.97 -5.79
N THR A 345 -6.15 -6.05 -5.15
CA THR A 345 -4.69 -6.08 -5.04
C THR A 345 -4.25 -6.14 -3.59
N GLN A 346 -3.18 -6.89 -3.32
CA GLN A 346 -2.47 -6.87 -2.04
C GLN A 346 -1.99 -5.46 -1.66
N LYS A 347 -2.18 -5.09 -0.39
CA LYS A 347 -1.67 -3.87 0.25
C LYS A 347 -0.79 -4.15 1.45
N GLY A 348 -0.90 -5.33 2.03
CA GLY A 348 -0.10 -5.77 3.17
C GLY A 348 -0.25 -7.26 3.39
N SER A 349 0.77 -7.87 3.99
CA SER A 349 0.78 -9.29 4.34
C SER A 349 1.57 -9.47 5.62
N LEU A 350 1.05 -10.29 6.53
CA LEU A 350 1.76 -10.83 7.68
C LEU A 350 1.54 -12.33 7.71
N VAL A 351 2.62 -13.09 7.73
CA VAL A 351 2.64 -14.54 7.87
C VAL A 351 3.42 -14.84 9.14
N ALA A 352 2.67 -15.04 10.23
CA ALA A 352 3.20 -15.35 11.55
C ALA A 352 2.91 -16.81 11.93
N GLU A 353 3.57 -17.31 12.96
CA GLU A 353 3.42 -18.72 13.37
C GLU A 353 1.97 -19.10 13.71
N LYS A 354 1.22 -18.19 14.37
CA LYS A 354 -0.13 -18.47 14.88
C LYS A 354 -1.27 -17.88 14.04
N ARG A 355 -0.95 -17.04 13.06
CA ARG A 355 -1.94 -16.36 12.21
C ARG A 355 -1.34 -15.85 10.92
N LEU A 356 -2.18 -15.63 9.93
CA LEU A 356 -1.89 -14.76 8.79
C LEU A 356 -2.82 -13.54 8.78
N ARG A 357 -2.35 -12.43 8.22
CA ARG A 357 -3.14 -11.23 7.90
C ARG A 357 -2.88 -10.89 6.45
N PHE A 358 -3.93 -10.63 5.68
CA PHE A 358 -3.82 -10.22 4.30
C PHE A 358 -4.68 -8.98 4.06
N ASP A 359 -4.03 -7.87 3.73
CA ASP A 359 -4.69 -6.58 3.55
C ASP A 359 -4.90 -6.34 2.05
N VAL A 360 -6.13 -6.03 1.65
CA VAL A 360 -6.49 -5.81 0.24
C VAL A 360 -7.17 -4.46 0.02
N SER A 361 -7.02 -3.93 -1.20
CA SER A 361 -7.79 -2.77 -1.64
C SER A 361 -9.15 -3.22 -2.18
N TYR A 362 -10.20 -3.01 -1.39
CA TYR A 362 -11.58 -3.27 -1.76
C TYR A 362 -12.46 -2.15 -1.19
N PRO A 363 -13.34 -1.51 -1.99
CA PRO A 363 -13.98 -0.25 -1.59
C PRO A 363 -15.16 -0.44 -0.64
N LYS A 364 -15.63 -1.69 -0.44
CA LYS A 364 -16.71 -2.07 0.46
C LYS A 364 -16.23 -3.07 1.51
N PRO A 365 -16.90 -3.19 2.68
CA PRO A 365 -16.69 -4.33 3.56
C PRO A 365 -17.06 -5.63 2.83
N ILE A 366 -16.25 -6.67 2.99
CA ILE A 366 -16.58 -8.02 2.49
C ILE A 366 -17.72 -8.55 3.36
N THR A 367 -18.81 -8.96 2.73
CA THR A 367 -19.99 -9.49 3.41
C THR A 367 -19.73 -10.89 3.98
N ASN A 368 -20.54 -11.34 4.92
CA ASN A 368 -20.40 -12.68 5.50
C ASN A 368 -20.58 -13.80 4.45
N ASP A 369 -21.46 -13.60 3.47
CA ASP A 369 -21.67 -14.57 2.39
C ASP A 369 -20.44 -14.65 1.46
N GLU A 370 -19.88 -13.50 1.08
CA GLU A 370 -18.63 -13.45 0.31
C GLU A 370 -17.48 -14.10 1.08
N LEU A 371 -17.34 -13.81 2.38
CA LEU A 371 -16.33 -14.43 3.25
C LEU A 371 -16.48 -15.96 3.30
N SER A 372 -17.72 -16.46 3.44
CA SER A 372 -18.00 -17.90 3.47
C SER A 372 -17.61 -18.59 2.15
N GLU A 373 -17.87 -17.93 1.02
CA GLU A 373 -17.48 -18.46 -0.30
C GLU A 373 -15.96 -18.44 -0.51
N ILE A 374 -15.29 -17.37 -0.07
CA ILE A 374 -13.81 -17.27 -0.12
C ILE A 374 -13.19 -18.38 0.73
N GLU A 375 -13.68 -18.56 1.97
CA GLU A 375 -13.23 -19.62 2.87
C GLU A 375 -13.45 -21.01 2.24
N TYR A 376 -14.62 -21.25 1.65
CA TYR A 376 -14.91 -22.49 0.95
C TYR A 376 -13.94 -22.74 -0.23
N ALA A 377 -13.68 -21.72 -1.04
CA ALA A 377 -12.77 -21.83 -2.19
C ALA A 377 -11.34 -22.18 -1.76
N VAL A 378 -10.83 -21.54 -0.71
CA VAL A 378 -9.49 -21.83 -0.15
C VAL A 378 -9.44 -23.27 0.38
N ASN A 379 -10.40 -23.67 1.22
CA ASN A 379 -10.43 -25.01 1.80
C ASN A 379 -10.60 -26.11 0.75
N ARG A 380 -11.35 -25.84 -0.33
CA ARG A 380 -11.47 -26.74 -1.46
C ARG A 380 -10.13 -26.97 -2.16
N GLN A 381 -9.33 -25.91 -2.36
CA GLN A 381 -8.00 -26.05 -2.95
C GLN A 381 -7.02 -26.78 -2.04
N ILE A 382 -7.06 -26.50 -0.73
CA ILE A 382 -6.28 -27.26 0.27
C ILE A 382 -6.63 -28.75 0.19
N SER A 383 -7.93 -29.08 0.15
CA SER A 383 -8.42 -30.46 0.08
C SER A 383 -8.06 -31.16 -1.23
N ALA A 384 -7.96 -30.41 -2.33
CA ALA A 384 -7.54 -30.95 -3.63
C ALA A 384 -6.07 -31.41 -3.63
N ASN A 385 -5.25 -30.90 -2.71
CA ASN A 385 -3.84 -31.27 -2.54
C ASN A 385 -3.05 -31.23 -3.87
N THR A 386 -3.30 -30.18 -4.67
CA THR A 386 -2.63 -29.98 -5.95
C THR A 386 -1.15 -29.74 -5.76
N LYS A 387 -0.34 -30.21 -6.70
CA LYS A 387 1.12 -30.08 -6.63
C LYS A 387 1.56 -28.62 -6.68
N VAL A 388 2.30 -28.18 -5.66
CA VAL A 388 2.99 -26.88 -5.66
C VAL A 388 4.31 -27.00 -6.44
N THR A 389 4.56 -26.07 -7.36
CA THR A 389 5.81 -26.05 -8.14
C THR A 389 6.48 -24.70 -8.08
N THR A 390 7.81 -24.69 -8.20
CA THR A 390 8.63 -23.48 -8.18
C THR A 390 9.55 -23.47 -9.39
N ARG A 391 9.65 -22.33 -10.08
CA ARG A 391 10.54 -22.16 -11.23
C ARG A 391 11.28 -20.83 -11.11
N LEU A 392 12.54 -20.82 -11.54
CA LEU A 392 13.27 -19.59 -11.79
C LEU A 392 13.02 -19.19 -13.24
N LEU A 393 12.47 -18.00 -13.44
CA LEU A 393 12.08 -17.48 -14.75
C LEU A 393 12.57 -16.03 -14.87
N THR A 394 12.67 -15.54 -16.10
CA THR A 394 12.76 -14.09 -16.31
C THR A 394 11.42 -13.42 -15.95
N PRO A 395 11.40 -12.12 -15.57
CA PRO A 395 10.16 -11.41 -15.30
C PRO A 395 9.13 -11.49 -16.45
N ASP A 396 9.58 -11.40 -17.70
CA ASP A 396 8.73 -11.47 -18.89
C ASP A 396 8.08 -12.86 -19.06
N GLU A 397 8.82 -13.93 -18.81
CA GLU A 397 8.29 -15.30 -18.83
C GLU A 397 7.28 -15.53 -17.71
N ALA A 398 7.54 -14.99 -16.51
CA ALA A 398 6.62 -15.06 -15.40
C ALA A 398 5.28 -14.39 -15.74
N ILE A 399 5.30 -13.18 -16.31
CA ILE A 399 4.10 -12.45 -16.73
C ILE A 399 3.33 -13.23 -17.81
N LYS A 400 4.02 -13.80 -18.81
CA LYS A 400 3.39 -14.63 -19.85
C LYS A 400 2.71 -15.88 -19.29
N MET A 401 3.21 -16.41 -18.18
CA MET A 401 2.59 -17.53 -17.46
C MET A 401 1.41 -17.11 -16.56
N GLY A 402 1.02 -15.83 -16.58
CA GLY A 402 -0.07 -15.31 -15.75
C GLY A 402 0.34 -15.01 -14.32
N ALA A 403 1.65 -14.92 -14.02
CA ALA A 403 2.09 -14.47 -12.72
C ALA A 403 1.63 -13.02 -12.49
N LEU A 404 0.98 -12.79 -11.36
CA LEU A 404 0.61 -11.45 -10.92
C LEU A 404 1.87 -10.71 -10.49
N ALA A 405 2.28 -9.70 -11.27
CA ALA A 405 3.30 -8.76 -10.81
C ALA A 405 2.71 -7.94 -9.65
N LEU A 406 3.35 -8.00 -8.48
CA LEU A 406 2.96 -7.14 -7.36
C LEU A 406 3.46 -5.73 -7.66
N PHE A 407 2.53 -4.78 -7.80
CA PHE A 407 2.84 -3.41 -8.16
C PHE A 407 3.86 -2.78 -7.20
N GLY A 408 5.00 -2.33 -7.73
CA GLY A 408 6.00 -1.54 -7.01
C GLY A 408 7.26 -2.29 -6.58
N GLU A 409 7.32 -3.62 -6.76
CA GLU A 409 8.55 -4.38 -6.53
C GLU A 409 9.50 -4.30 -7.75
N LYS A 410 10.79 -4.03 -7.49
CA LYS A 410 11.83 -4.18 -8.51
C LYS A 410 12.28 -5.63 -8.52
N TYR A 411 12.01 -6.32 -9.62
CA TYR A 411 12.48 -7.68 -9.85
C TYR A 411 13.89 -7.65 -10.46
N GLY A 412 14.77 -8.54 -9.99
CA GLY A 412 16.06 -8.77 -10.63
C GLY A 412 15.93 -9.53 -11.95
N ASP A 413 17.06 -9.91 -12.56
CA ASP A 413 17.10 -10.61 -13.85
C ASP A 413 16.38 -11.96 -13.85
N GLN A 414 16.24 -12.58 -12.66
CA GLN A 414 15.48 -13.79 -12.44
C GLN A 414 14.56 -13.66 -11.24
N VAL A 415 13.35 -14.21 -11.36
CA VAL A 415 12.33 -14.29 -10.31
C VAL A 415 11.97 -15.73 -10.02
N ARG A 416 11.79 -16.04 -8.74
CA ARG A 416 11.29 -17.34 -8.29
C ARG A 416 9.76 -17.32 -8.30
N VAL A 417 9.16 -17.94 -9.29
CA VAL A 417 7.70 -18.06 -9.42
C VAL A 417 7.24 -19.28 -8.63
N VAL A 418 6.27 -19.07 -7.75
CA VAL A 418 5.58 -20.12 -7.00
C VAL A 418 4.20 -20.31 -7.63
N HIS A 419 3.87 -21.54 -8.02
CA HIS A 419 2.59 -21.89 -8.60
C HIS A 419 1.85 -22.88 -7.71
N MET A 420 0.61 -22.53 -7.35
CA MET A 420 -0.28 -23.28 -6.46
C MET A 420 -1.69 -23.31 -7.06
N GLY A 421 -2.12 -24.48 -7.56
CA GLY A 421 -3.44 -24.66 -8.15
C GLY A 421 -3.47 -24.28 -9.62
#